data_AF-A0AAV5SP51-F1
#
_entry.id   AF-A0AAV5SP51-F1
#
_cell.length_a   1.000
_cell.length_b   1.000
_cell.length_c   1.000
_cell.angle_alpha   90.00
_cell.angle_beta   90.00
_cell.angle_gamma   90.00
#
_symmetry.space_group_name_H-M   'P 1'
#
loop_
_entity.id
_entity.type
_entity.pdbx_description
1 polymer ?
#
loop_
_entity_poly.entity_id
_entity_poly.type
_entity_poly.pdbx_seq_one_letter_code
_entity_poly.pdbx_strand_id
1 'polypeptide(L)'
;KKVQLPFNFHLERDVSLDFISLVFFEWTLCWLVRVYPLMPYPAFYCDGFFCGIGRSQQAISTLLALCVALPNLPFCYLLLSMHQKLLINSRSRARLSQR
;
A
#
# COMPACT_ATOMS: atom_id res chain seq x y z
N LYS A 1 -7.36 22.45 -27.73
CA LYS A 1 -7.01 21.09 -28.21
C LYS A 1 -6.75 20.20 -26.99
N LYS A 2 -7.70 19.34 -26.61
CA LYS A 2 -7.49 18.30 -25.59
C LYS A 2 -7.07 17.02 -26.33
N VAL A 3 -5.78 16.72 -26.29
CA VAL A 3 -5.24 15.42 -26.71
C VAL A 3 -4.60 14.84 -25.46
N GLN A 4 -5.34 13.96 -24.77
CA GLN A 4 -4.88 13.33 -23.54
C GLN A 4 -5.54 11.95 -23.43
N LEU A 5 -5.29 11.10 -24.44
CA LEU A 5 -5.94 9.80 -24.60
C LEU A 5 -5.04 8.55 -24.44
N PRO A 6 -3.69 8.60 -24.37
CA PRO A 6 -2.91 7.39 -24.03
C PRO A 6 -2.58 7.26 -22.52
N PHE A 7 -2.70 8.34 -21.74
CA PHE A 7 -2.17 8.39 -20.36
C PHE A 7 -3.16 7.94 -19.26
N ASN A 8 -4.48 8.03 -19.50
CA ASN A 8 -5.48 7.53 -18.56
C ASN A 8 -5.37 6.01 -18.39
N PHE A 9 -5.13 5.29 -19.50
CA PHE A 9 -5.15 3.83 -19.50
C PHE A 9 -4.00 3.19 -18.70
N HIS A 10 -2.86 3.87 -18.57
CA HIS A 10 -1.76 3.38 -17.74
C HIS A 10 -2.07 3.56 -16.26
N LEU A 11 -2.59 4.74 -15.89
CA LEU A 11 -2.97 5.09 -14.53
C LEU A 11 -4.14 4.22 -14.03
N GLU A 12 -5.14 3.96 -14.87
CA GLU A 12 -6.24 3.04 -14.54
C GLU A 12 -5.74 1.62 -14.30
N ARG A 13 -4.75 1.16 -15.07
CA ARG A 13 -4.09 -0.13 -14.82
C ARG A 13 -3.32 -0.15 -13.51
N ASP A 14 -2.53 0.88 -13.23
CA ASP A 14 -1.72 0.96 -12.01
C ASP A 14 -2.63 0.99 -10.77
N VAL A 15 -3.69 1.81 -10.79
CA VAL A 15 -4.70 1.86 -9.71
C VAL A 15 -5.43 0.53 -9.55
N SER A 16 -5.79 -0.13 -10.65
CA SER A 16 -6.44 -1.44 -10.59
C SER A 16 -5.53 -2.51 -9.97
N LEU A 17 -4.24 -2.50 -10.32
CA LEU A 17 -3.24 -3.41 -9.75
C LEU A 17 -3.03 -3.15 -8.26
N ASP A 18 -2.95 -1.89 -7.84
CA ASP A 18 -2.86 -1.50 -6.42
C ASP A 18 -4.08 -2.00 -5.64
N PHE A 19 -5.28 -1.84 -6.21
CA PHE A 19 -6.52 -2.28 -5.56
C PHE A 19 -6.60 -3.80 -5.41
N ILE A 20 -6.23 -4.54 -6.47
CA ILE A 20 -6.14 -6.01 -6.41
C ILE A 20 -5.11 -6.44 -5.37
N SER A 21 -3.96 -5.77 -5.31
CA SER A 21 -2.91 -6.08 -4.33
C SER A 21 -3.38 -5.85 -2.89
N LEU A 22 -4.10 -4.76 -2.63
CA LEU A 22 -4.71 -4.47 -1.33
C LEU A 22 -5.76 -5.51 -0.92
N VAL A 23 -6.64 -5.91 -1.84
CA VAL A 23 -7.65 -6.95 -1.57
C VAL A 23 -6.97 -8.28 -1.26
N PHE A 24 -5.97 -8.68 -2.05
CA PHE A 24 -5.20 -9.89 -1.75
C PHE A 24 -4.50 -9.79 -0.41
N PHE A 25 -3.91 -8.65 -0.09
CA PHE A 25 -3.22 -8.42 1.18
C PHE A 25 -4.16 -8.58 2.38
N GLU A 26 -5.31 -7.90 2.38
CA GLU A 26 -6.36 -8.04 3.40
C GLU A 26 -6.83 -9.49 3.55
N TRP A 27 -7.00 -10.18 2.42
CA TRP A 27 -7.38 -11.58 2.42
C TRP A 27 -6.31 -12.47 3.06
N THR A 28 -5.04 -12.18 2.78
CA THR A 28 -3.88 -12.88 3.36
C THR A 28 -3.79 -12.63 4.88
N LEU A 29 -4.05 -11.41 5.34
CA LEU A 29 -4.08 -11.10 6.78
C LEU A 29 -5.28 -11.73 7.51
N CYS A 30 -6.44 -11.79 6.85
CA CYS A 30 -7.64 -12.34 7.48
C CYS A 30 -7.60 -13.87 7.57
N TRP A 31 -7.05 -14.55 6.58
CA TRP A 31 -7.07 -16.02 6.47
C TRP A 31 -5.73 -16.71 6.74
N LEU A 32 -4.62 -16.14 6.25
CA LEU A 32 -3.30 -16.79 6.36
C LEU A 32 -2.58 -16.44 7.66
N VAL A 33 -2.56 -15.15 8.03
CA VAL A 33 -1.78 -14.63 9.18
C VAL A 33 -2.60 -13.60 9.96
N ARG A 34 -3.32 -14.05 10.99
CA ARG A 34 -4.12 -13.20 11.87
C ARG A 34 -3.26 -12.73 13.04
N VAL A 35 -2.75 -11.50 12.93
CA VAL A 35 -1.88 -10.93 13.96
C VAL A 35 -2.71 -10.13 14.96
N TYR A 36 -2.65 -10.52 16.22
CA TYR A 36 -3.23 -9.79 17.34
C TYR A 36 -2.11 -9.13 18.15
N PRO A 37 -2.06 -7.79 18.23
CA PRO A 37 -1.20 -7.13 19.18
C PRO A 37 -1.74 -7.38 20.60
N LEU A 38 -0.94 -7.99 21.48
CA LEU A 38 -1.32 -8.14 22.89
C LEU A 38 -0.99 -6.85 23.64
N MET A 39 -1.89 -5.88 23.64
CA MET A 39 -1.73 -4.80 24.63
C MET A 39 -1.87 -5.35 26.05
N PRO A 40 -1.03 -4.95 27.03
CA PRO A 40 0.02 -3.91 27.00
C PRO A 40 1.44 -4.38 26.63
N TYR A 41 1.62 -5.63 26.22
CA TYR A 41 2.92 -6.21 25.92
C TYR A 41 3.36 -5.94 24.46
N PRO A 42 4.65 -5.78 24.17
CA PRO A 42 5.17 -5.71 22.80
C PRO A 42 5.25 -7.12 22.19
N ALA A 43 4.20 -7.92 22.37
CA ALA A 43 4.10 -9.28 21.86
C ALA A 43 3.02 -9.34 20.79
N PHE A 44 3.36 -9.94 19.65
CA PHE A 44 2.41 -10.27 18.60
C PHE A 44 2.00 -11.72 18.77
N TYR A 45 0.73 -11.95 19.07
CA TYR A 45 0.16 -13.29 18.96
C TYR A 45 -0.31 -13.48 17.53
N CYS A 46 0.02 -14.63 16.97
CA CYS A 46 -0.32 -14.96 15.60
C CYS A 46 -1.18 -16.21 15.62
N ASP A 47 -2.32 -16.10 14.95
CA ASP A 47 -3.31 -17.14 14.77
C ASP A 47 -3.55 -17.32 13.25
N GLY A 48 -3.86 -18.53 12.80
CA GLY A 48 -4.07 -18.81 11.37
C GLY A 48 -3.20 -19.92 10.79
N PHE A 49 -3.42 -20.22 9.50
CA PHE A 49 -2.88 -21.42 8.84
C PHE A 49 -1.35 -21.48 8.87
N PHE A 50 -0.67 -20.36 8.59
CA PHE A 50 0.79 -20.31 8.64
C PHE A 50 1.35 -20.37 10.06
N CYS A 51 0.58 -19.94 11.06
CA CYS A 51 0.99 -20.04 12.46
C CYS A 51 0.82 -21.45 13.02
N GLY A 52 -0.20 -22.20 12.58
CA GLY A 52 -0.41 -23.60 12.97
C GLY A 52 0.68 -24.58 12.49
N ILE A 53 1.40 -24.24 11.42
CA ILE A 53 2.48 -25.07 10.85
C ILE A 53 3.78 -25.00 11.70
N GLY A 54 3.86 -24.12 12.71
CA GLY A 54 5.02 -24.05 13.60
C GLY A 54 6.27 -23.47 12.95
N ARG A 55 6.12 -22.66 11.90
CA ARG A 55 7.22 -21.92 11.26
C ARG A 55 7.84 -20.91 12.25
N SER A 56 9.12 -20.60 12.06
CA SER A 56 9.81 -19.60 12.87
C SER A 56 9.13 -18.23 12.77
N GLN A 57 8.88 -17.59 13.91
CA GLN A 57 8.21 -16.28 14.00
C GLN A 57 8.89 -15.22 13.12
N GLN A 58 10.21 -15.29 12.99
CA GLN A 58 10.99 -14.40 12.12
C GLN A 58 10.58 -14.52 10.65
N ALA A 59 10.34 -15.73 10.14
CA ALA A 59 9.95 -15.94 8.75
C ALA A 59 8.55 -15.40 8.46
N ILE A 60 7.64 -15.50 9.44
CA ILE A 60 6.27 -14.96 9.31
C ILE A 60 6.33 -13.42 9.31
N SER A 61 7.12 -12.83 10.21
CA SER A 61 7.30 -11.37 10.29
C SER A 61 7.95 -10.78 9.03
N THR A 62 8.96 -11.44 8.47
CA THR A 62 9.62 -10.94 7.23
C THR A 62 8.71 -11.06 6.02
N LEU A 63 7.95 -12.16 5.91
CA LEU A 63 6.94 -12.32 4.86
C LEU A 63 5.86 -11.23 4.97
N LEU A 64 5.36 -10.99 6.18
CA LEU A 64 4.37 -9.96 6.45
C LEU A 64 4.89 -8.56 6.07
N ALA A 65 6.10 -8.21 6.49
CA ALA A 65 6.72 -6.92 6.17
C ALA A 65 6.89 -6.74 4.65
N LEU A 66 7.28 -7.80 3.94
CA LEU A 66 7.43 -7.78 2.49
C LEU A 66 6.07 -7.64 1.78
N CYS A 67 5.04 -8.34 2.26
CA CYS A 67 3.68 -8.22 1.77
C CYS A 67 3.07 -6.82 1.99
N VAL A 68 3.45 -6.11 3.06
CA VAL A 68 3.03 -4.71 3.31
C VAL A 68 3.83 -3.72 2.46
N ALA A 69 5.14 -3.93 2.33
CA ALA A 69 6.03 -3.01 1.64
C ALA A 69 5.76 -2.97 0.12
N LEU A 70 5.47 -4.13 -0.48
CA LEU A 70 5.23 -4.29 -1.92
C LEU A 70 4.09 -3.39 -2.46
N PRO A 71 2.88 -3.36 -1.87
CA PRO A 71 1.80 -2.48 -2.33
C PRO A 71 1.96 -1.02 -1.86
N ASN A 72 2.67 -0.76 -0.76
CA ASN A 72 2.85 0.61 -0.28
C ASN A 72 3.76 1.45 -1.17
N LEU A 73 4.80 0.85 -1.76
CA LEU A 73 5.73 1.54 -2.68
C LEU A 73 5.03 2.12 -3.94
N PRO A 74 4.28 1.34 -4.73
CA PRO A 74 3.57 1.85 -5.89
C PRO A 74 2.47 2.85 -5.50
N PHE A 75 1.76 2.62 -4.38
CA PHE A 75 0.79 3.57 -3.87
C PHE A 75 1.43 4.93 -3.55
N CYS A 76 2.58 4.96 -2.87
CA CYS A 76 3.30 6.20 -2.57
C CYS A 76 3.74 6.92 -3.85
N TYR A 77 4.23 6.18 -4.84
CA TYR A 77 4.62 6.73 -6.13
C TYR A 77 3.41 7.33 -6.89
N LEU A 78 2.29 6.62 -6.91
CA LEU A 78 1.06 7.07 -7.58
C LEU A 78 0.48 8.31 -6.90
N LEU A 79 0.48 8.34 -5.56
CA LEU A 79 0.06 9.49 -4.77
C LEU A 79 0.94 10.73 -5.05
N LEU A 80 2.27 10.56 -5.11
CA LEU A 80 3.18 11.64 -5.48
C LEU A 80 2.95 12.14 -6.91
N SER A 81 2.73 11.23 -7.87
CA SER A 81 2.42 11.57 -9.27
C SER A 81 1.12 12.37 -9.39
N MET A 82 0.08 11.96 -8.67
CA MET A 82 -1.20 12.67 -8.62
C MET A 82 -1.05 14.05 -7.95
N HIS A 83 -0.31 14.11 -6.84
CA HIS A 83 -0.05 15.35 -6.11
C HIS A 83 0.68 16.38 -6.97
N GLN A 84 1.72 15.97 -7.71
CA GLN A 84 2.43 16.84 -8.64
C GLN A 84 1.52 17.37 -9.76
N LYS A 85 0.67 16.51 -10.33
CA LYS A 85 -0.29 16.90 -11.38
C LYS A 85 -1.35 17.85 -10.86
N LEU A 86 -1.82 17.63 -9.63
CA LEU A 86 -2.78 18.52 -8.97
C LEU A 86 -2.15 19.88 -8.70
N LEU A 87 -0.91 19.94 -8.23
CA LEU A 87 -0.19 21.20 -8.03
C LEU A 87 0.00 21.99 -9.33
N ILE A 88 0.35 21.34 -10.44
CA ILE A 88 0.54 22.00 -11.74
C ILE A 88 -0.79 22.52 -12.30
N ASN A 89 -1.90 21.80 -12.09
CA ASN A 89 -3.22 22.20 -12.58
C ASN A 89 -3.93 23.19 -11.65
N SER A 90 -3.54 23.24 -10.38
CA SER A 90 -4.02 24.22 -9.41
C SER A 90 -3.43 25.59 -9.71
N ARG A 91 -4.19 26.48 -10.36
CA ARG A 91 -3.87 27.93 -10.43
C ARG A 91 -3.98 28.64 -9.07
N SER A 92 -3.71 27.94 -7.97
CA SER A 92 -3.66 28.56 -6.65
C SER A 92 -2.32 29.28 -6.49
N ARG A 93 -2.37 30.61 -6.66
CA ARG A 93 -1.36 31.60 -6.25
C ARG A 93 -1.09 31.58 -4.72
N ALA A 94 -1.17 30.45 -4.03
CA ALA A 94 -0.80 30.37 -2.63
C ALA A 94 0.71 30.13 -2.51
N ARG A 95 1.46 31.23 -2.63
CA ARG A 95 2.78 31.49 -2.01
C ARG A 95 3.65 30.26 -1.70
N LEU A 96 4.40 29.79 -2.68
CA LEU A 96 5.75 29.23 -2.45
C LEU A 96 6.86 30.19 -2.90
N SER A 97 6.48 31.45 -3.20
CA SER A 97 7.36 32.59 -3.52
C SER A 97 7.55 33.51 -2.31
N GLN A 98 7.49 32.96 -1.10
CA GLN A 98 7.87 33.69 0.11
C GLN A 98 8.78 32.86 0.99
N ARG A 99 9.80 32.26 0.37
CA ARG A 99 11.12 32.03 0.98
C ARG A 99 12.17 32.16 -0.11
#